data_AF-A0A1B6FQ42-F1
#
_entry.id   AF-A0A1B6FQ42-F1
#
_cell.length_a   1.000
_cell.length_b   1.000
_cell.length_c   1.000
_cell.angle_alpha   90.00
_cell.angle_beta   90.00
_cell.angle_gamma   90.00
#
_symmetry.space_group_name_H-M   'P 1'
#
loop_
_entity.id
_entity.type
_entity.pdbx_description
1 polymer ?
#
loop_
_entity_poly.entity_id
_entity_poly.type
_entity_poly.pdbx_seq_one_letter_code
_entity_poly.pdbx_strand_id
1 'polypeptide(L)'
;DLLNAGVEDTWSRVRDVFQKVGENVLGYRSKQKKEWMSEETWAEVARRKNLKQKYENSKTRAQKQISYQEYTEANRNVKRYVRRDKRKWVDGLAQEAEQAAGQGNSKKLYDITRKLSKKSFSKEKPVKDKDGKMLTSTNEQMNRWQQHFSELLDREEVQGNGWMLPPPAQANQDVDQDINLEIPTLEEIKAALRSLKNGKAPGS
;
A
#
# COMPACT_ATOMS: atom_id res chain seq x y z
N ASP A 1 62.86 4.59 -16.03
CA ASP A 1 62.71 4.16 -14.62
C ASP A 1 61.26 3.95 -14.21
N LEU A 2 60.65 2.85 -14.64
CA LEU A 2 59.27 2.45 -14.24
C LEU A 2 59.18 0.95 -13.87
N LEU A 3 60.30 0.31 -13.53
CA LEU A 3 60.37 -1.14 -13.29
C LEU A 3 60.70 -1.48 -11.83
N ASN A 4 60.13 -0.74 -10.88
CA ASN A 4 60.19 -1.14 -9.46
C ASN A 4 58.97 -0.66 -8.65
N ALA A 5 57.80 -0.60 -9.27
CA ALA A 5 56.55 -0.54 -8.52
C ALA A 5 56.20 -1.98 -8.15
N GLY A 6 56.13 -2.29 -6.85
CA GLY A 6 55.81 -3.63 -6.38
C GLY A 6 54.45 -4.06 -6.92
N VAL A 7 54.21 -5.38 -7.02
CA VAL A 7 52.91 -5.92 -7.47
C VAL A 7 51.73 -5.27 -6.73
N GLU A 8 51.92 -4.93 -5.45
CA GLU A 8 50.93 -4.22 -4.61
C GLU A 8 50.60 -2.80 -5.12
N ASP A 9 51.60 -2.04 -5.59
CA ASP A 9 51.39 -0.70 -6.14
C ASP A 9 50.61 -0.77 -7.46
N THR A 10 50.92 -1.78 -8.29
CA THR A 10 50.20 -1.99 -9.55
C THR A 10 48.74 -2.37 -9.30
N TRP A 11 48.47 -3.23 -8.32
CA TRP A 11 47.11 -3.61 -7.92
C TRP A 11 46.33 -2.45 -7.31
N SER A 12 46.98 -1.65 -6.46
CA SER A 12 46.37 -0.45 -5.86
C SER A 12 45.98 0.55 -6.95
N ARG A 13 46.86 0.78 -7.93
CA ARG A 13 46.59 1.68 -9.06
C ARG A 13 45.41 1.20 -9.91
N VAL A 14 45.33 -0.10 -10.22
CA VAL A 14 44.20 -0.66 -10.97
C VAL A 14 42.89 -0.47 -10.18
N ARG A 15 42.87 -0.84 -8.90
CA ARG A 15 41.71 -0.68 -8.03
C ARG A 15 41.22 0.77 -7.98
N ASP A 16 42.14 1.72 -7.79
CA ASP A 16 41.82 3.15 -7.73
C ASP A 16 41.23 3.66 -9.04
N VAL A 17 41.79 3.22 -10.18
CA VAL A 17 41.24 3.59 -11.50
C VAL A 17 39.82 3.04 -11.66
N PHE A 18 39.60 1.77 -11.36
CA PHE A 18 38.26 1.17 -11.42
C PHE A 18 37.27 1.85 -10.48
N GLN A 19 37.69 2.19 -9.27
CA GLN A 19 36.84 2.86 -8.29
C GLN A 19 36.50 4.29 -8.74
N LYS A 20 37.48 5.06 -9.24
CA LYS A 20 37.25 6.41 -9.78
C LYS A 20 36.34 6.39 -11.00
N VAL A 21 36.53 5.46 -11.94
CA VAL A 21 35.66 5.32 -13.11
C VAL A 21 34.25 4.92 -12.68
N GLY A 22 34.12 3.97 -11.75
CA GLY A 22 32.83 3.58 -11.19
C GLY A 22 32.11 4.73 -10.50
N GLU A 23 32.83 5.54 -9.72
CA GLU A 23 32.30 6.71 -9.02
C GLU A 23 31.88 7.82 -10.01
N ASN A 24 32.64 8.03 -11.08
CA ASN A 24 32.30 9.01 -12.12
C ASN A 24 31.10 8.59 -12.97
N VAL A 25 31.00 7.32 -13.34
CA VAL A 25 29.95 6.82 -14.25
C VAL A 25 28.65 6.51 -13.51
N LEU A 26 28.74 5.79 -12.39
CA LEU A 26 27.58 5.27 -11.66
C LEU A 26 27.20 6.16 -10.47
N GLY A 27 28.16 6.92 -9.92
CA GLY A 27 27.99 7.64 -8.67
C GLY A 27 27.76 6.72 -7.48
N TYR A 28 27.62 7.31 -6.30
CA TYR A 28 27.13 6.59 -5.14
C TYR A 28 25.62 6.65 -5.06
N ARG A 29 25.01 5.52 -4.68
CA ARG A 29 23.59 5.49 -4.34
C ARG A 29 23.35 6.34 -3.10
N SER A 30 22.90 7.57 -3.32
CA SER A 30 22.37 8.43 -2.28
C SER A 30 21.17 7.74 -1.61
N LYS A 31 21.24 7.57 -0.29
CA LYS A 31 20.05 7.20 0.48
C LYS A 31 19.12 8.40 0.45
N GLN A 32 18.08 8.31 -0.37
CA GLN A 32 17.02 9.31 -0.39
C GLN A 32 16.52 9.53 1.04
N LYS A 33 16.63 10.78 1.51
CA LYS A 33 16.07 11.16 2.80
C LYS A 33 14.56 10.93 2.70
N LYS A 34 13.97 10.35 3.75
CA LYS A 34 12.52 10.18 3.76
C LYS A 34 11.88 11.57 3.76
N GLU A 35 11.00 11.80 2.80
CA GLU A 35 10.33 13.10 2.58
C GLU A 35 9.63 13.63 3.85
N TRP A 36 9.16 12.74 4.72
CA TRP A 36 8.44 13.10 5.93
C TRP A 36 9.31 13.39 7.15
N MET A 37 10.63 13.12 7.12
CA MET A 37 11.53 13.40 8.25
C MET A 37 12.21 14.76 8.06
N SER A 38 12.05 15.63 9.05
CA SER A 38 12.67 16.96 9.07
C SER A 38 14.19 16.90 9.18
N GLU A 39 14.85 18.00 8.80
CA GLU A 39 16.29 18.17 8.95
C GLU A 39 16.73 18.10 10.41
N GLU A 40 15.92 18.64 11.33
CA GLU A 40 16.13 18.53 12.79
C GLU A 40 16.20 17.06 13.22
N THR A 41 15.26 16.22 12.78
CA THR A 41 15.28 14.78 13.08
C THR A 41 16.53 14.10 12.52
N TRP A 42 16.97 14.49 11.31
CA TRP A 42 18.19 13.97 10.71
C TRP A 42 19.45 14.39 11.47
N ALA A 43 19.52 15.64 11.94
CA ALA A 43 20.61 16.13 12.77
C ALA A 43 20.69 15.34 14.08
N GLU A 44 19.55 15.04 14.70
CA GLU A 44 19.49 14.26 15.94
C GLU A 44 19.90 12.79 15.71
N VAL A 45 19.57 12.21 14.55
CA VAL A 45 20.06 10.88 14.14
C VAL A 45 21.58 10.88 13.98
N ALA A 46 22.15 11.92 13.39
CA ALA A 46 23.60 12.08 13.26
C ALA A 46 24.26 12.24 14.64
N ARG A 47 23.70 13.07 15.52
CA ARG A 47 24.16 13.25 16.91
C ARG A 47 24.19 11.92 17.67
N ARG A 48 23.10 11.15 17.60
CA ARG A 48 23.02 9.81 18.21
C ARG A 48 24.11 8.88 17.66
N LYS A 49 24.40 8.92 16.35
CA LYS A 49 25.45 8.10 15.73
C LYS A 49 26.83 8.45 16.29
N ASN A 50 27.15 9.74 16.41
CA ASN A 50 28.43 10.20 16.97
C ASN A 50 28.57 9.80 18.45
N LEU A 51 27.50 9.94 19.23
CA LEU A 51 27.49 9.54 20.64
C LEU A 51 27.63 8.02 20.82
N LYS A 52 27.04 7.23 19.91
CA LYS A 52 27.21 5.78 19.88
C LYS A 52 28.68 5.40 19.67
N GLN A 53 29.36 6.06 18.74
CA GLN A 53 30.78 5.88 18.50
C GLN A 53 31.64 6.29 19.71
N LYS A 54 31.31 7.41 20.38
CA LYS A 54 31.97 7.84 21.62
C LYS A 54 31.83 6.80 22.74
N TYR A 55 30.64 6.21 22.89
CA TYR A 55 30.39 5.13 23.86
C TYR A 55 31.19 3.86 23.54
N GLU A 56 31.28 3.47 22.26
CA GLU A 56 32.04 2.29 21.83
C GLU A 56 33.55 2.45 22.01
N ASN A 57 34.06 3.67 21.79
CA ASN A 57 35.48 3.99 21.94
C ASN A 57 35.89 4.30 23.40
N SER A 58 34.94 4.33 24.34
CA SER A 58 35.23 4.66 25.75
C SER A 58 36.01 3.53 26.44
N LYS A 59 37.17 3.87 27.03
CA LYS A 59 38.10 2.90 27.63
C LYS A 59 37.80 2.63 29.11
N THR A 60 37.44 3.66 29.87
CA THR A 60 37.22 3.56 31.32
C THR A 60 35.74 3.39 31.67
N ARG A 61 35.44 2.67 32.76
CA ARG A 61 34.05 2.45 33.24
C ARG A 61 33.27 3.75 33.46
N ALA A 62 33.90 4.77 34.05
CA ALA A 62 33.27 6.08 34.28
C ALA A 62 32.91 6.81 32.97
N GLN A 63 33.85 6.86 32.02
CA GLN A 63 33.62 7.46 30.69
C GLN A 63 32.52 6.73 29.92
N LYS A 64 32.49 5.40 30.03
CA LYS A 64 31.47 4.56 29.40
C LYS A 64 30.08 4.84 29.97
N GLN A 65 29.97 5.06 31.28
CA GLN A 65 28.71 5.43 31.94
C GLN A 65 28.17 6.77 31.45
N ILE A 66 29.02 7.81 31.38
CA ILE A 66 28.62 9.14 30.90
C ILE A 66 28.19 9.06 29.42
N SER A 67 29.03 8.47 28.57
CA SER A 67 28.73 8.35 27.14
C SER A 67 27.48 7.51 26.86
N TYR A 68 27.20 6.51 27.71
CA TYR A 68 25.98 5.71 27.64
C TYR A 68 24.73 6.54 27.96
N GLN A 69 24.80 7.42 28.96
CA GLN A 69 23.69 8.31 29.31
C GLN A 69 23.39 9.29 28.17
N GLU A 70 24.42 9.96 27.63
CA GLU A 70 24.29 10.87 26.49
C GLU A 70 23.68 10.17 25.27
N TYR A 71 24.19 8.96 24.93
CA TYR A 71 23.63 8.15 23.83
C TYR A 71 22.17 7.76 24.08
N THR A 72 21.84 7.37 25.32
CA THR A 72 20.49 6.94 25.68
C THR A 72 19.49 8.08 25.53
N GLU A 73 19.85 9.28 25.99
CA GLU A 73 19.06 10.49 25.81
C GLU A 73 18.88 10.82 24.32
N ALA A 74 19.96 10.82 23.54
CA ALA A 74 19.88 11.03 22.09
C ALA A 74 18.98 10.01 21.40
N ASN A 75 19.05 8.74 21.80
CA ASN A 75 18.20 7.70 21.24
C ASN A 75 16.72 7.90 21.61
N ARG A 76 16.42 8.43 22.81
CA ARG A 76 15.06 8.82 23.19
C ARG A 76 14.56 9.98 22.34
N ASN A 77 15.38 11.01 22.13
CA ASN A 77 15.04 12.18 21.30
C ASN A 77 14.80 11.78 19.84
N VAL A 78 15.67 10.98 19.23
CA VAL A 78 15.44 10.43 17.88
C VAL A 78 14.08 9.73 17.80
N LYS A 79 13.77 8.85 18.77
CA LYS A 79 12.48 8.15 18.81
C LYS A 79 11.29 9.12 18.98
N ARG A 80 11.46 10.22 19.71
CA ARG A 80 10.44 11.26 19.89
C ARG A 80 10.23 12.04 18.60
N TYR A 81 11.29 12.56 17.99
CA TYR A 81 11.23 13.36 16.78
C TYR A 81 10.74 12.58 15.56
N VAL A 82 11.20 11.34 15.39
CA VAL A 82 10.70 10.46 14.32
C VAL A 82 9.19 10.22 14.45
N ARG A 83 8.66 10.06 15.68
CA ARG A 83 7.21 9.92 15.89
C ARG A 83 6.45 11.22 15.64
N ARG A 84 6.99 12.36 16.10
CA ARG A 84 6.42 13.69 15.86
C ARG A 84 6.31 13.98 14.37
N ASP A 85 7.40 13.81 13.64
CA ASP A 85 7.47 14.11 12.20
C ASP A 85 6.56 13.18 11.41
N LYS A 86 6.55 11.88 11.74
CA LYS A 86 5.64 10.92 11.12
C LYS A 86 4.18 11.28 11.36
N ARG A 87 3.82 11.68 12.59
CA ARG A 87 2.46 12.11 12.93
C ARG A 87 2.08 13.34 12.11
N LYS A 88 2.92 14.39 12.13
CA LYS A 88 2.71 15.62 11.37
C LYS A 88 2.48 15.35 9.88
N TRP A 89 3.27 14.45 9.29
CA TRP A 89 3.12 14.07 7.90
C TRP A 89 1.82 13.29 7.62
N VAL A 90 1.45 12.34 8.49
CA VAL A 90 0.17 11.62 8.37
C VAL A 90 -1.01 12.58 8.52
N ASP A 91 -0.96 13.49 9.49
CA ASP A 91 -2.02 14.47 9.75
C ASP A 91 -2.18 15.41 8.55
N GLY A 92 -1.08 15.87 7.94
CA GLY A 92 -1.11 16.68 6.72
C GLY A 92 -1.73 15.95 5.53
N LEU A 93 -1.41 14.66 5.35
CA LEU A 93 -2.06 13.82 4.33
C LEU A 93 -3.55 13.62 4.62
N ALA A 94 -3.94 13.41 5.87
CA ALA A 94 -5.33 13.24 6.24
C ALA A 94 -6.15 14.51 5.94
N GLN A 95 -5.61 15.68 6.26
CA GLN A 95 -6.22 16.98 5.90
C GLN A 95 -6.37 17.15 4.39
N GLU A 96 -5.35 16.76 3.61
CA GLU A 96 -5.43 16.83 2.15
C GLU A 96 -6.48 15.85 1.58
N ALA A 97 -6.63 14.68 2.20
CA ALA A 97 -7.68 13.73 1.84
C ALA A 97 -9.08 14.28 2.13
N GLU A 98 -9.29 14.92 3.28
CA GLU A 98 -10.55 15.56 3.65
C GLU A 98 -10.93 16.68 2.68
N GLN A 99 -9.97 17.53 2.30
CA GLN A 99 -10.18 18.57 1.29
C GLN A 99 -10.52 17.97 -0.09
N ALA A 100 -9.82 16.91 -0.50
CA ALA A 100 -10.09 16.23 -1.76
C ALA A 100 -11.49 15.61 -1.79
N ALA A 101 -11.95 15.04 -0.67
CA ALA A 101 -13.30 14.52 -0.53
C ALA A 101 -14.35 15.64 -0.64
N GLY A 102 -14.14 16.77 0.06
CA GLY A 102 -15.02 17.94 -0.01
C GLY A 102 -15.11 18.56 -1.41
N GLN A 103 -14.03 18.47 -2.20
CA GLN A 103 -14.00 18.93 -3.60
C GLN A 103 -14.52 17.90 -4.61
N GLY A 104 -14.89 16.69 -4.18
CA GLY A 104 -15.28 15.59 -5.07
C GLY A 104 -14.14 14.99 -5.89
N ASN A 105 -12.88 15.27 -5.56
CA ASN A 105 -11.71 14.73 -6.25
C ASN A 105 -11.39 13.30 -5.77
N SER A 106 -12.15 12.34 -6.29
CA SER A 106 -12.05 10.91 -5.95
C SER A 106 -10.66 10.32 -6.23
N LYS A 107 -10.01 10.74 -7.32
CA LYS A 107 -8.66 10.28 -7.69
C LYS A 107 -7.63 10.64 -6.62
N LYS A 108 -7.61 11.91 -6.21
CA LYS A 108 -6.67 12.40 -5.20
C LYS A 108 -6.91 11.76 -3.83
N LEU A 109 -8.18 11.61 -3.45
CA LEU A 109 -8.57 10.89 -2.22
C LEU A 109 -8.06 9.44 -2.24
N TYR A 110 -8.25 8.72 -3.34
CA TYR A 110 -7.76 7.36 -3.51
C TYR A 110 -6.22 7.29 -3.40
N ASP A 111 -5.50 8.18 -4.09
CA ASP A 111 -4.03 8.20 -4.06
C ASP A 111 -3.48 8.46 -2.65
N ILE A 112 -4.09 9.36 -1.88
CA ILE A 112 -3.67 9.64 -0.51
C ILE A 112 -4.00 8.46 0.42
N THR A 113 -5.20 7.90 0.31
CA THR A 113 -5.60 6.70 1.06
C THR A 113 -4.68 5.53 0.76
N ARG A 114 -4.29 5.38 -0.52
CA ARG A 114 -3.31 4.39 -0.97
C ARG A 114 -1.94 4.63 -0.34
N LYS A 115 -1.44 5.88 -0.32
CA LYS A 115 -0.18 6.26 0.34
C LYS A 115 -0.20 5.96 1.85
N LEU A 116 -1.32 6.23 2.53
CA LEU A 116 -1.46 6.03 3.98
C LEU A 116 -1.62 4.56 4.38
N SER A 117 -2.37 3.78 3.60
CA SER A 117 -2.75 2.41 3.96
C SER A 117 -1.58 1.43 4.06
N LYS A 118 -0.41 1.75 3.47
CA LYS A 118 0.77 0.86 3.36
C LYS A 118 0.48 -0.55 2.85
N LYS A 119 -0.76 -0.83 2.43
CA LYS A 119 -1.17 -2.10 1.90
C LYS A 119 -0.57 -2.12 0.51
N SER A 120 0.52 -2.87 0.37
CA SER A 120 1.00 -3.30 -0.94
C SER A 120 -0.14 -4.13 -1.52
N PHE A 121 -1.06 -3.49 -2.24
CA PHE A 121 -1.86 -4.22 -3.20
C PHE A 121 -0.84 -4.93 -4.08
N SER A 122 -0.96 -6.25 -4.15
CA SER A 122 -0.13 -7.09 -5.00
C SER A 122 0.16 -6.33 -6.29
N LYS A 123 1.42 -6.32 -6.74
CA LYS A 123 1.70 -5.92 -8.12
C LYS A 123 0.68 -6.62 -9.01
N GLU A 124 0.07 -5.87 -9.94
CA GLU A 124 -0.88 -6.43 -10.89
C GLU A 124 -0.30 -7.73 -11.42
N LYS A 125 -1.03 -8.83 -11.23
CA LYS A 125 -0.55 -10.12 -11.70
C LYS A 125 -0.34 -9.99 -13.19
N PRO A 126 0.83 -10.38 -13.72
CA PRO A 126 1.09 -10.28 -15.15
C PRO A 126 -0.02 -11.00 -15.91
N VAL A 127 -0.59 -10.32 -16.89
CA VAL A 127 -1.69 -10.85 -17.70
C VAL A 127 -1.15 -12.01 -18.52
N LYS A 128 -1.85 -13.14 -18.47
CA LYS A 128 -1.50 -14.33 -19.23
C LYS A 128 -2.46 -14.53 -20.39
N ASP A 129 -1.92 -15.06 -21.47
CA ASP A 129 -2.71 -15.59 -22.58
C ASP A 129 -3.48 -16.85 -22.14
N LYS A 130 -4.41 -17.34 -22.98
CA LYS A 130 -5.17 -18.57 -22.73
C LYS A 130 -4.27 -19.79 -22.47
N ASP A 131 -3.15 -19.87 -23.17
CA ASP A 131 -2.17 -20.94 -23.02
C ASP A 131 -1.22 -20.74 -21.81
N GLY A 132 -1.48 -19.72 -20.98
CA GLY A 132 -0.70 -19.45 -19.78
C GLY A 132 0.62 -18.71 -19.99
N LYS A 133 0.92 -18.29 -21.23
CA LYS A 133 2.10 -17.48 -21.57
C LYS A 133 1.95 -16.04 -21.07
N MET A 134 3.05 -15.45 -20.61
CA MET A 134 3.06 -14.10 -20.04
C MET A 134 3.04 -13.04 -21.16
N LEU A 135 2.10 -12.10 -21.09
CA LEU A 135 1.98 -11.00 -22.06
C LEU A 135 2.74 -9.78 -21.56
N THR A 136 3.82 -9.43 -22.26
CA THR A 136 4.70 -8.31 -21.89
C THR A 136 4.37 -7.01 -22.62
N SER A 137 3.64 -7.07 -23.73
CA SER A 137 3.27 -5.89 -24.53
C SER A 137 1.89 -5.35 -24.16
N THR A 138 1.75 -4.03 -24.07
CA THR A 138 0.47 -3.35 -23.78
C THR A 138 -0.61 -3.73 -24.79
N ASN A 139 -0.26 -3.85 -26.07
CA ASN A 139 -1.22 -4.16 -27.13
C ASN A 139 -1.75 -5.61 -27.00
N GLU A 140 -0.86 -6.55 -26.65
CA GLU A 140 -1.23 -7.95 -26.39
C GLU A 140 -2.15 -8.07 -25.17
N GLN A 141 -1.88 -7.30 -24.10
CA GLN A 141 -2.74 -7.27 -22.92
C GLN A 141 -4.14 -6.73 -23.25
N MET A 142 -4.24 -5.68 -24.06
CA MET A 142 -5.54 -5.13 -24.49
C MET A 142 -6.32 -6.13 -25.34
N ASN A 143 -5.65 -6.81 -26.29
CA ASN A 143 -6.27 -7.87 -27.08
C ASN A 143 -6.73 -9.04 -26.19
N ARG A 144 -5.95 -9.41 -25.17
CA ARG A 144 -6.35 -10.46 -24.22
C ARG A 144 -7.57 -10.06 -23.38
N TRP A 145 -7.67 -8.79 -22.98
CA TRP A 145 -8.86 -8.25 -22.32
C TRP A 145 -10.07 -8.29 -23.24
N GLN A 146 -9.92 -7.85 -24.50
CA GLN A 146 -10.98 -7.92 -25.51
C GLN A 146 -11.47 -9.36 -25.73
N GLN A 147 -10.56 -10.32 -25.88
CA GLN A 147 -10.89 -11.75 -26.00
C GLN A 147 -11.61 -12.27 -24.76
N HIS A 148 -11.13 -11.93 -23.56
CA HIS A 148 -11.81 -12.35 -22.32
C HIS A 148 -13.24 -11.82 -22.26
N PHE A 149 -13.45 -10.53 -22.53
CA PHE A 149 -14.77 -9.93 -22.42
C PHE A 149 -15.70 -10.39 -23.54
N SER A 150 -15.21 -10.56 -24.76
CA SER A 150 -16.00 -11.14 -25.87
C SER A 150 -16.39 -12.58 -25.57
N GLU A 151 -15.51 -13.44 -25.06
CA GLU A 151 -15.91 -14.80 -24.65
C GLU A 151 -16.92 -14.83 -23.49
N LEU A 152 -16.85 -13.86 -22.58
CA LEU A 152 -17.72 -13.81 -21.42
C LEU A 152 -19.10 -13.23 -21.77
N LEU A 153 -19.15 -12.21 -22.63
CA LEU A 153 -20.35 -11.45 -22.98
C LEU A 153 -20.98 -11.90 -24.29
N ASP A 154 -20.16 -12.26 -25.29
CA ASP A 154 -20.58 -12.72 -26.62
C ASP A 154 -20.63 -14.25 -26.67
N ARG A 155 -21.11 -14.91 -25.60
CA ARG A 155 -21.44 -16.34 -25.69
C ARG A 155 -22.41 -16.49 -26.86
N GLU A 156 -21.97 -17.19 -27.90
CA GLU A 156 -22.85 -17.63 -28.97
C GLU A 156 -24.05 -18.32 -28.31
N GLU A 157 -25.24 -17.79 -28.57
CA GLU A 157 -26.47 -18.53 -28.34
C GLU A 157 -26.28 -19.87 -29.03
N VAL A 158 -26.09 -20.92 -28.21
CA VAL A 158 -25.98 -22.27 -28.73
C VAL A 158 -27.23 -22.52 -29.55
N GLN A 159 -27.06 -22.60 -30.87
CA GLN A 159 -28.06 -23.14 -31.78
C GLN A 159 -28.21 -24.62 -31.43
N GLY A 160 -29.07 -24.85 -30.44
CA GLY A 160 -29.08 -26.06 -29.64
C GLY A 160 -29.34 -25.70 -28.18
N ASN A 161 -30.60 -25.31 -27.90
CA ASN A 161 -31.24 -25.39 -26.58
C ASN A 161 -30.43 -24.91 -25.35
N GLY A 162 -29.64 -23.84 -25.48
CA GLY A 162 -28.76 -23.35 -24.41
C GLY A 162 -29.27 -22.18 -23.58
N TRP A 163 -30.32 -21.47 -24.03
CA TRP A 163 -30.97 -20.36 -23.29
C TRP A 163 -32.50 -20.51 -23.29
N MET A 164 -32.97 -21.73 -23.06
CA MET A 164 -34.28 -21.85 -22.46
C MET A 164 -34.17 -21.29 -21.04
N LEU A 165 -34.78 -20.12 -20.81
CA LEU A 165 -35.52 -19.96 -19.56
C LEU A 165 -36.23 -21.30 -19.32
N PRO A 166 -36.12 -21.91 -18.13
CA PRO A 166 -36.90 -23.10 -17.86
C PRO A 166 -38.33 -22.80 -18.32
N PRO A 167 -38.98 -23.70 -19.11
CA PRO A 167 -40.41 -23.58 -19.31
C PRO A 167 -40.97 -23.33 -17.92
N PRO A 168 -41.88 -22.36 -17.70
CA PRO A 168 -42.47 -22.18 -16.40
C PRO A 168 -42.87 -23.57 -15.97
N ALA A 169 -42.15 -24.12 -14.97
CA ALA A 169 -42.28 -25.51 -14.58
C ALA A 169 -43.78 -25.67 -14.42
N GLN A 170 -44.38 -26.59 -15.18
CA GLN A 170 -45.83 -26.80 -15.26
C GLN A 170 -46.39 -26.28 -13.98
N ALA A 171 -47.02 -25.09 -14.06
CA ALA A 171 -47.39 -24.36 -12.87
C ALA A 171 -47.99 -25.41 -11.97
N ASN A 172 -47.33 -25.69 -10.85
CA ASN A 172 -48.04 -26.26 -9.74
C ASN A 172 -49.05 -25.16 -9.44
N GLN A 173 -50.18 -25.26 -10.15
CA GLN A 173 -51.48 -24.94 -9.65
C GLN A 173 -51.42 -25.47 -8.22
N ASP A 174 -51.57 -24.55 -7.26
CA ASP A 174 -51.53 -24.78 -5.82
C ASP A 174 -50.20 -24.45 -5.11
N VAL A 175 -49.75 -23.21 -5.25
CA VAL A 175 -49.63 -22.34 -4.07
C VAL A 175 -49.73 -20.88 -4.52
N ASP A 176 -50.97 -20.42 -4.68
CA ASP A 176 -51.29 -19.02 -4.43
C ASP A 176 -50.89 -18.76 -2.98
N GLN A 177 -49.68 -18.21 -2.76
CA GLN A 177 -49.50 -17.40 -1.58
C GLN A 177 -50.25 -16.12 -1.90
N ASP A 178 -51.49 -16.04 -1.42
CA ASP A 178 -52.32 -14.83 -1.37
C ASP A 178 -51.54 -13.71 -0.69
N ILE A 179 -50.64 -13.07 -1.44
CA ILE A 179 -49.97 -11.85 -1.01
C ILE A 179 -50.97 -10.75 -1.34
N ASN A 180 -51.68 -10.30 -0.30
CA ASN A 180 -52.57 -9.17 -0.43
C ASN A 180 -51.77 -7.93 -0.89
N LEU A 181 -52.01 -7.50 -2.13
CA LEU A 181 -51.39 -6.32 -2.73
C LEU A 181 -52.13 -5.02 -2.40
N GLU A 182 -53.20 -5.08 -1.60
CA GLU A 182 -53.91 -3.89 -1.16
C GLU A 182 -53.08 -3.04 -0.19
N ILE A 183 -53.36 -1.74 -0.20
CA ILE A 183 -52.68 -0.79 0.66
C ILE A 183 -53.04 -1.15 2.13
N PRO A 184 -52.03 -1.40 2.99
CA PRO A 184 -52.28 -1.88 4.34
C PRO A 184 -53.12 -0.86 5.12
N THR A 185 -54.16 -1.36 5.79
CA THR A 185 -55.08 -0.50 6.52
C THR A 185 -54.47 -0.02 7.83
N LEU A 186 -54.95 1.13 8.32
CA LEU A 186 -54.42 1.76 9.54
C LEU A 186 -54.50 0.83 10.77
N GLU A 187 -55.50 -0.06 10.80
CA GLU A 187 -55.69 -1.01 11.89
C GLU A 187 -54.67 -2.15 11.85
N GLU A 188 -54.35 -2.68 10.66
CA GLU A 188 -53.30 -3.68 10.44
C GLU A 188 -51.93 -3.14 10.83
N ILE A 189 -51.62 -1.89 10.46
CA ILE A 189 -50.37 -1.22 10.83
C ILE A 189 -50.25 -1.09 12.36
N LYS A 190 -51.34 -0.71 13.05
CA LYS A 190 -51.36 -0.63 14.52
C LYS A 190 -51.22 -2.00 15.19
N ALA A 191 -51.83 -3.04 14.63
CA ALA A 191 -51.70 -4.41 15.14
C ALA A 191 -50.27 -4.94 14.98
N ALA A 192 -49.63 -4.70 13.83
CA ALA A 192 -48.25 -5.06 13.57
C ALA A 192 -47.26 -4.33 14.50
N LEU A 193 -47.50 -3.05 14.78
CA LEU A 193 -46.69 -2.29 15.74
C LEU A 193 -46.80 -2.84 17.17
N ARG A 194 -47.97 -3.35 17.57
CA ARG A 194 -48.17 -3.98 18.88
C ARG A 194 -47.55 -5.38 18.98
N SER A 195 -47.38 -6.09 17.86
CA SER A 195 -46.80 -7.43 17.84
C SER A 195 -45.26 -7.43 17.87
N LEU A 196 -44.63 -6.28 17.65
CA LEU A 196 -43.19 -6.10 17.78
C LEU A 196 -42.75 -6.16 19.26
N LYS A 197 -41.68 -6.90 19.53
CA LYS A 197 -41.11 -7.03 20.88
C LYS A 197 -40.37 -5.76 21.28
N ASN A 198 -40.78 -5.14 22.38
CA ASN A 198 -40.13 -3.96 22.94
C ASN A 198 -38.74 -4.28 23.49
N GLY A 199 -37.77 -3.37 23.27
CA GLY A 199 -36.43 -3.44 23.87
C GLY A 199 -35.34 -4.09 23.02
N LYS A 200 -35.56 -4.34 21.73
CA LYS A 200 -34.47 -4.73 20.81
C LYS A 200 -33.64 -3.51 20.40
N ALA A 201 -32.32 -3.67 20.35
CA ALA A 201 -31.41 -2.68 19.81
C ALA A 201 -31.68 -2.46 18.31
N PRO A 202 -31.64 -1.21 17.81
CA PRO A 202 -31.83 -0.94 16.40
C PRO A 202 -30.60 -1.41 15.59
N GLY A 203 -30.78 -2.55 14.91
CA GLY A 203 -29.98 -2.99 13.75
C GLY A 203 -28.55 -3.51 14.03
N SER A 204 -28.15 -4.49 13.21
CA SER A 204 -26.75 -4.80 12.88
C SER A 204 -26.45 -4.29 11.47
#